data_AF-B0YBC0-F1
#
_entry.id   AF-B0YBC0-F1
#
_cell.length_a   1.000
_cell.length_b   1.000
_cell.length_c   1.000
_cell.angle_alpha   90.00
_cell.angle_beta   90.00
_cell.angle_gamma   90.00
#
_symmetry.space_group_name_H-M   'P 1'
#
loop_
_entity.id
_entity.type
_entity.pdbx_description
1 polymer ?
#
loop_
_entity_poly.entity_id
_entity_poly.type
_entity_poly.pdbx_seq_one_letter_code
_entity_poly.pdbx_strand_id
1 'polypeptide(L)'
;MTQKRSKDILPSLLDALPSAIIPDDVDVASIASSFANSLARLSASDFAEVAIWRDCFALTGTLRTFYTPRTVSEVYRNRCLARRAQLFIVQADEAHVVRISPSCSWIDVPFRFEANASPAACCSGVLSLIPSGENGDYRIWMLQTLLDRFREYPSVDTLDTTTQRPSVGDSMTDFDCLIVGAGHSGLNVAGRLKALGASYLVIDKNPRVGDNWRLRYDSAKLHTIRDYSHLPFERNFAHIDHEWLTKDDLAEGFAAWAEKYRIRIWTRSELQSGTWDDSHAQWTLKVRQTTAGSELIKILTCRHVVLATGGPCNKPHKPFYPGEERFKGVVQHSARYHNARNWKGQRGVVVGTANTAHDVAEDMLDAGMASVTMVQRSRTYVLPQEYLTKVWKQILNDHTPLETSDRTLFARPLAVSRLITMAALNSQAEAEPERFAALERAGFRTERYGDLISLLSERFGGHYLDTGASAKIGQGLIKVKSDSRLVSYAEDGLLFEDGTHLPADVVIYATGYTGSLRDSVREYFGEGIYAQVEDYWGINQEGELKGAYVPTGHPGLWYMGGGMGQARFFARFVALQILAHLLGNPLPVYSKTPVVEGG
;
A
#
# COMPACT_ATOMS: atom_id res chain seq x y z
N MET A 1 30.57 4.15 -3.15
CA MET A 1 30.22 2.76 -2.79
C MET A 1 28.98 2.36 -3.56
N THR A 2 29.16 1.61 -4.64
CA THR A 2 28.08 0.97 -5.41
C THR A 2 27.51 -0.15 -4.55
N GLN A 3 26.41 0.14 -3.86
CA GLN A 3 25.56 -0.88 -3.25
C GLN A 3 25.22 -1.87 -4.38
N LYS A 4 25.77 -3.10 -4.33
CA LYS A 4 25.33 -4.20 -5.19
C LYS A 4 23.80 -4.18 -5.10
N ARG A 5 23.10 -3.93 -6.20
CA ARG A 5 21.65 -4.11 -6.25
C ARG A 5 21.42 -5.53 -5.74
N SER A 6 20.77 -5.67 -4.59
CA SER A 6 20.11 -6.93 -4.24
C SER A 6 19.35 -7.34 -5.50
N LYS A 7 19.47 -8.59 -5.94
CA LYS A 7 18.59 -9.08 -7.01
C LYS A 7 17.16 -8.77 -6.57
N ASP A 8 16.40 -8.08 -7.42
CA ASP A 8 15.00 -7.77 -7.15
C ASP A 8 14.29 -9.11 -6.88
N ILE A 9 13.60 -9.24 -5.75
CA ILE A 9 13.15 -10.54 -5.25
C ILE A 9 11.99 -11.07 -6.10
N LEU A 10 11.03 -10.20 -6.42
CA LEU A 10 9.82 -10.62 -7.15
C LEU A 10 10.12 -11.21 -8.55
N PRO A 11 11.05 -10.66 -9.36
CA PRO A 11 11.47 -11.31 -10.61
C PRO A 11 12.10 -12.69 -10.45
N SER A 12 12.70 -13.00 -9.30
CA SER A 12 13.27 -14.34 -9.05
C SER A 12 12.24 -15.39 -8.64
N LEU A 13 11.04 -14.96 -8.22
CA LEU A 13 9.95 -15.84 -7.76
C LEU A 13 9.03 -16.29 -8.90
N LEU A 14 8.80 -15.39 -9.85
CA LEU A 14 8.05 -15.67 -11.09
C LEU A 14 8.55 -14.70 -12.15
N ASP A 15 9.00 -15.20 -13.28
CA ASP A 15 9.55 -14.41 -14.38
C ASP A 15 8.51 -14.06 -15.45
N ALA A 16 7.56 -14.96 -15.72
CA ALA A 16 6.51 -14.79 -16.72
C ALA A 16 5.12 -15.29 -16.25
N LEU A 17 4.06 -14.74 -16.84
CA LEU A 17 2.69 -15.26 -16.70
C LEU A 17 2.53 -16.54 -17.54
N PRO A 18 1.55 -17.42 -17.22
CA PRO A 18 1.30 -18.59 -18.04
C PRO A 18 0.95 -18.21 -19.49
N SER A 19 1.55 -18.92 -20.44
CA SER A 19 1.19 -18.81 -21.86
C SER A 19 0.05 -19.79 -22.15
N ALA A 20 -1.19 -19.33 -21.99
CA ALA A 20 -2.40 -20.13 -22.18
C ALA A 20 -3.50 -19.32 -22.87
N ILE A 21 -4.24 -19.98 -23.76
CA ILE A 21 -5.36 -19.39 -24.49
C ILE A 21 -6.63 -20.15 -24.11
N ILE A 22 -7.55 -19.45 -23.45
CA ILE A 22 -8.89 -19.96 -23.13
C ILE A 22 -9.83 -19.62 -24.29
N PRO A 23 -10.44 -20.60 -24.97
CA PRO A 23 -11.42 -20.36 -26.03
C PRO A 23 -12.60 -19.52 -25.55
N ASP A 24 -13.24 -18.77 -26.46
CA ASP A 24 -14.40 -17.93 -26.12
C ASP A 24 -15.68 -18.74 -25.86
N ASP A 25 -15.77 -19.94 -26.41
CA ASP A 25 -16.90 -20.88 -26.31
C ASP A 25 -16.74 -21.92 -25.20
N VAL A 26 -15.75 -21.75 -24.33
CA VAL A 26 -15.46 -22.69 -23.24
C VAL A 26 -16.60 -22.73 -22.22
N ASP A 27 -17.00 -23.94 -21.79
CA ASP A 27 -17.95 -24.12 -20.69
C ASP A 27 -17.26 -23.93 -19.33
N VAL A 28 -17.15 -22.66 -18.92
CA VAL A 28 -16.52 -22.25 -17.67
C VAL A 28 -17.17 -22.90 -16.44
N ALA A 29 -18.50 -23.02 -16.43
CA ALA A 29 -19.24 -23.55 -15.28
C ALA A 29 -19.04 -25.05 -15.10
N SER A 30 -18.98 -25.81 -16.19
CA SER A 30 -18.62 -27.23 -16.18
C SER A 30 -17.20 -27.44 -15.66
N ILE A 31 -16.23 -26.68 -16.18
CA ILE A 31 -14.83 -26.75 -15.73
C ILE A 31 -14.73 -26.43 -14.23
N ALA A 32 -15.36 -25.35 -13.79
CA ALA A 32 -15.39 -24.97 -12.38
C ALA A 32 -15.95 -26.10 -11.49
N SER A 33 -17.07 -26.69 -11.90
CA SER A 33 -17.76 -27.74 -11.15
C SER A 33 -16.91 -29.02 -11.00
N SER A 34 -16.02 -29.30 -11.96
CA SER A 34 -15.13 -30.47 -11.88
C SER A 34 -14.18 -30.44 -10.68
N PHE A 35 -13.87 -29.25 -10.15
CA PHE A 35 -13.01 -29.08 -8.96
C PHE A 35 -13.76 -29.15 -7.63
N ALA A 36 -15.10 -29.23 -7.62
CA ALA A 36 -15.90 -29.16 -6.39
C ALA A 36 -15.51 -30.24 -5.36
N ASN A 37 -15.17 -31.44 -5.82
CA ASN A 37 -14.84 -32.58 -4.95
C ASN A 37 -13.34 -32.70 -4.62
N SER A 38 -12.45 -31.99 -5.33
CA SER A 38 -10.99 -32.10 -5.17
C SER A 38 -10.40 -31.05 -4.22
N LEU A 39 -11.09 -29.92 -4.01
CA LEU A 39 -10.61 -28.77 -3.22
C LEU A 39 -10.12 -29.11 -1.82
N ALA A 40 -10.69 -30.12 -1.15
CA ALA A 40 -10.25 -30.53 0.19
C ALA A 40 -8.99 -31.42 0.19
N ARG A 41 -8.60 -31.95 -0.96
CA ARG A 41 -7.58 -33.01 -1.09
C ARG A 41 -6.64 -32.80 -2.28
N LEU A 42 -6.33 -31.53 -2.59
CA LEU A 42 -5.40 -31.21 -3.67
C LEU A 42 -4.05 -31.92 -3.52
N SER A 43 -3.51 -32.34 -4.65
CA SER A 43 -2.29 -33.10 -4.84
C SER A 43 -1.42 -32.40 -5.89
N ALA A 44 -0.16 -32.79 -6.02
CA ALA A 44 0.74 -32.14 -6.96
C ALA A 44 0.27 -32.26 -8.43
N SER A 45 -0.47 -33.31 -8.79
CA SER A 45 -1.01 -33.51 -10.14
C SER A 45 -2.16 -32.58 -10.51
N ASP A 46 -2.80 -31.95 -9.51
CA ASP A 46 -3.87 -30.96 -9.75
C ASP A 46 -3.31 -29.59 -10.19
N PHE A 47 -1.99 -29.39 -10.05
CA PHE A 47 -1.32 -28.13 -10.35
C PHE A 47 -0.54 -28.18 -11.67
N ALA A 48 -0.44 -27.02 -12.33
CA ALA A 48 0.43 -26.82 -13.47
C ALA A 48 1.92 -26.80 -13.04
N GLU A 49 2.85 -26.90 -13.99
CA GLU A 49 4.30 -26.89 -13.71
C GLU A 49 4.71 -25.67 -12.86
N VAL A 50 4.19 -24.49 -13.23
CA VAL A 50 4.24 -23.29 -12.39
C VAL A 50 2.98 -23.25 -11.53
N ALA A 51 3.16 -23.37 -10.22
CA ALA A 51 2.10 -23.30 -9.24
C ALA A 51 2.44 -22.32 -8.13
N ILE A 52 1.48 -21.46 -7.80
CA ILE A 52 1.61 -20.45 -6.75
C ILE A 52 0.38 -20.50 -5.85
N TRP A 53 0.58 -20.49 -4.55
CA TRP A 53 -0.51 -20.31 -3.60
C TRP A 53 -0.20 -19.17 -2.65
N ARG A 54 -1.11 -18.18 -2.59
CA ARG A 54 -1.08 -17.15 -1.55
C ARG A 54 -2.23 -17.33 -0.57
N ASP A 55 -1.89 -17.39 0.70
CA ASP A 55 -2.85 -17.40 1.80
C ASP A 55 -2.86 -16.05 2.50
N CYS A 56 -4.04 -15.45 2.57
CA CYS A 56 -4.36 -14.28 3.36
C CYS A 56 -5.05 -14.70 4.65
N PHE A 57 -4.25 -15.20 5.62
CA PHE A 57 -4.64 -15.54 6.99
C PHE A 57 -5.62 -16.71 7.17
N ALA A 58 -6.17 -17.29 6.11
CA ALA A 58 -7.22 -18.31 6.19
C ALA A 58 -6.70 -19.63 6.77
N LEU A 59 -5.59 -20.10 6.21
CA LEU A 59 -5.03 -21.42 6.48
C LEU A 59 -3.67 -21.37 7.21
N THR A 60 -2.94 -20.27 7.07
CA THR A 60 -1.60 -20.07 7.65
C THR A 60 -1.57 -19.10 8.82
N GLY A 61 -2.67 -18.37 9.08
CA GLY A 61 -2.76 -17.39 10.16
C GLY A 61 -1.88 -16.15 9.96
N THR A 62 -1.22 -16.00 8.81
CA THR A 62 -0.44 -14.83 8.40
C THR A 62 -0.50 -14.65 6.88
N LEU A 63 0.23 -13.70 6.31
CA LEU A 63 0.47 -13.64 4.86
C LEU A 63 1.59 -14.60 4.50
N ARG A 64 1.32 -15.57 3.62
CA ARG A 64 2.32 -16.50 3.08
C ARG A 64 2.08 -16.70 1.59
N THR A 65 3.18 -16.83 0.83
CA THR A 65 3.12 -17.30 -0.56
C THR A 65 4.06 -18.50 -0.75
N PHE A 66 3.52 -19.55 -1.35
CA PHE A 66 4.21 -20.80 -1.64
C PHE A 66 4.31 -21.01 -3.14
N TYR A 67 5.41 -21.63 -3.57
CA TYR A 67 5.74 -21.87 -4.96
C TYR A 67 5.99 -23.35 -5.19
N THR A 68 5.77 -23.81 -6.42
CA THR A 68 5.87 -25.20 -6.91
C THR A 68 4.70 -26.12 -6.52
N PRO A 69 4.28 -27.05 -7.39
CA PRO A 69 3.20 -27.99 -7.12
C PRO A 69 3.37 -28.81 -5.84
N ARG A 70 4.60 -29.28 -5.58
CA ARG A 70 4.91 -30.13 -4.44
C ARG A 70 4.72 -29.37 -3.13
N THR A 71 5.37 -28.21 -2.99
CA THR A 71 5.27 -27.39 -1.78
C THR A 71 3.83 -26.90 -1.57
N VAL A 72 3.18 -26.40 -2.62
CA VAL A 72 1.80 -25.90 -2.53
C VAL A 72 0.86 -27.00 -2.04
N SER A 73 0.84 -28.16 -2.70
CA SER A 73 -0.07 -29.25 -2.34
C SER A 73 0.19 -29.84 -0.96
N GLU A 74 1.47 -29.98 -0.55
CA GLU A 74 1.84 -30.47 0.77
C GLU A 74 1.40 -29.50 1.88
N VAL A 75 1.77 -28.22 1.76
CA VAL A 75 1.42 -27.22 2.77
C VAL A 75 -0.09 -27.04 2.82
N TYR A 76 -0.76 -26.95 1.67
CA TYR A 76 -2.21 -26.76 1.61
C TYR A 76 -2.95 -27.88 2.33
N ARG A 77 -2.64 -29.15 2.02
CA ARG A 77 -3.24 -30.31 2.70
C ARG A 77 -2.98 -30.29 4.20
N ASN A 78 -1.73 -30.03 4.60
CA ASN A 78 -1.34 -29.97 6.01
C ASN A 78 -2.06 -28.84 6.76
N ARG A 79 -2.37 -27.73 6.09
CA ARG A 79 -3.09 -26.60 6.69
C ARG A 79 -4.60 -26.81 6.70
N CYS A 80 -5.18 -27.39 5.65
CA CYS A 80 -6.58 -27.81 5.66
C CYS A 80 -6.86 -28.77 6.83
N LEU A 81 -6.01 -29.77 7.05
CA LEU A 81 -6.12 -30.67 8.20
C LEU A 81 -6.00 -29.93 9.54
N ALA A 82 -4.97 -29.09 9.70
CA ALA A 82 -4.73 -28.38 10.95
C ALA A 82 -5.84 -27.37 11.29
N ARG A 83 -6.41 -26.70 10.29
CA ARG A 83 -7.52 -25.75 10.45
C ARG A 83 -8.89 -26.42 10.43
N ARG A 84 -8.94 -27.76 10.24
CA ARG A 84 -10.18 -28.54 10.04
C ARG A 84 -11.05 -27.88 8.97
N ALA A 85 -10.44 -27.61 7.81
CA ALA A 85 -11.07 -26.99 6.68
C ALA A 85 -12.08 -27.96 6.04
N GLN A 86 -13.30 -27.50 5.80
CA GLN A 86 -14.40 -28.32 5.31
C GLN A 86 -15.41 -27.47 4.53
N LEU A 87 -16.47 -28.12 4.02
CA LEU A 87 -17.57 -27.46 3.31
C LEU A 87 -17.05 -26.55 2.17
N PHE A 88 -16.15 -27.10 1.36
CA PHE A 88 -15.70 -26.42 0.15
C PHE A 88 -16.85 -26.36 -0.86
N ILE A 89 -17.22 -25.15 -1.26
CA ILE A 89 -18.32 -24.87 -2.19
C ILE A 89 -17.76 -24.01 -3.32
N VAL A 90 -17.72 -24.57 -4.53
CA VAL A 90 -17.38 -23.83 -5.75
C VAL A 90 -18.53 -22.90 -6.11
N GLN A 91 -18.22 -21.67 -6.54
CA GLN A 91 -19.17 -20.70 -7.08
C GLN A 91 -19.04 -20.71 -8.61
N ALA A 92 -19.60 -21.74 -9.25
CA ALA A 92 -19.44 -21.95 -10.70
C ALA A 92 -20.10 -20.84 -11.54
N ASP A 93 -21.12 -20.18 -10.98
CA ASP A 93 -21.81 -19.02 -11.54
C ASP A 93 -20.98 -17.73 -11.49
N GLU A 94 -20.02 -17.64 -10.56
CA GLU A 94 -19.07 -16.52 -10.45
C GLU A 94 -17.76 -16.78 -11.22
N ALA A 95 -17.58 -17.98 -11.78
CA ALA A 95 -16.39 -18.34 -12.53
C ALA A 95 -16.34 -17.60 -13.87
N HIS A 96 -15.18 -17.08 -14.24
CA HIS A 96 -15.02 -16.25 -15.44
C HIS A 96 -13.62 -16.36 -16.04
N VAL A 97 -13.53 -16.05 -17.33
CA VAL A 97 -12.26 -16.00 -18.04
C VAL A 97 -11.55 -14.68 -17.76
N VAL A 98 -10.30 -14.74 -17.31
CA VAL A 98 -9.40 -13.61 -17.19
C VAL A 98 -8.52 -13.55 -18.43
N ARG A 99 -8.50 -12.41 -19.12
CA ARG A 99 -7.69 -12.17 -20.31
C ARG A 99 -6.71 -11.04 -20.06
N ILE A 100 -5.41 -11.34 -20.07
CA ILE A 100 -4.34 -10.36 -19.85
C ILE A 100 -3.73 -9.90 -21.17
N SER A 101 -3.49 -10.84 -22.09
CA SER A 101 -2.96 -10.57 -23.42
C SER A 101 -3.47 -11.62 -24.42
N PRO A 102 -3.24 -11.46 -25.73
CA PRO A 102 -3.63 -12.46 -26.73
C PRO A 102 -3.05 -13.86 -26.49
N SER A 103 -1.95 -13.97 -25.73
CA SER A 103 -1.28 -15.23 -25.41
C SER A 103 -1.42 -15.65 -23.93
N CYS A 104 -2.14 -14.89 -23.12
CA CYS A 104 -2.23 -15.11 -21.68
C CYS A 104 -3.66 -14.91 -21.16
N SER A 105 -4.30 -16.03 -20.83
CA SER A 105 -5.62 -16.09 -20.24
C SER A 105 -5.78 -17.34 -19.37
N TRP A 106 -6.68 -17.29 -18.40
CA TRP A 106 -7.01 -18.39 -17.50
C TRP A 106 -8.46 -18.26 -17.03
N ILE A 107 -8.97 -19.27 -16.32
CA ILE A 107 -10.30 -19.23 -15.70
C ILE A 107 -10.13 -19.00 -14.20
N ASP A 108 -10.70 -17.93 -13.65
CA ASP A 108 -10.82 -17.76 -12.20
C ASP A 108 -12.12 -18.43 -11.71
N VAL A 109 -12.00 -19.31 -10.73
CA VAL A 109 -13.09 -20.08 -10.12
C VAL A 109 -13.14 -19.76 -8.62
N PRO A 110 -14.06 -18.90 -8.19
CA PRO A 110 -14.24 -18.60 -6.77
C PRO A 110 -14.80 -19.80 -6.00
N PHE A 111 -14.40 -19.93 -4.75
CA PHE A 111 -14.96 -20.92 -3.83
C PHE A 111 -15.02 -20.38 -2.39
N ARG A 112 -15.83 -21.03 -1.55
CA ARG A 112 -15.93 -20.75 -0.12
C ARG A 112 -15.64 -22.03 0.67
N PHE A 113 -15.17 -21.87 1.91
CA PHE A 113 -14.97 -22.98 2.82
C PHE A 113 -15.04 -22.50 4.28
N GLU A 114 -15.13 -23.46 5.19
CA GLU A 114 -15.12 -23.21 6.62
C GLU A 114 -13.86 -23.77 7.26
N ALA A 115 -13.25 -23.03 8.19
CA ALA A 115 -12.20 -23.53 9.07
C ALA A 115 -12.77 -23.69 10.48
N ASN A 116 -12.87 -24.92 10.99
CA ASN A 116 -13.50 -25.21 12.29
C ASN A 116 -12.53 -25.21 13.48
N ALA A 117 -11.22 -25.20 13.25
CA ALA A 117 -10.26 -25.03 14.34
C ALA A 117 -10.36 -23.62 14.92
N SER A 118 -10.20 -23.47 16.24
CA SER A 118 -10.28 -22.16 16.90
C SER A 118 -9.22 -21.18 16.35
N PRO A 119 -9.58 -19.91 16.07
CA PRO A 119 -10.94 -19.39 15.99
C PRO A 119 -11.65 -19.91 14.72
N ALA A 120 -12.91 -20.35 14.88
CA ALA A 120 -13.72 -20.86 13.77
C ALA A 120 -14.06 -19.73 12.80
N ALA A 121 -13.90 -19.99 11.51
CA ALA A 121 -13.92 -18.96 10.49
C ALA A 121 -14.70 -19.37 9.23
N CYS A 122 -15.22 -18.34 8.55
CA CYS A 122 -15.65 -18.41 7.16
C CYS A 122 -14.51 -17.87 6.29
N CYS A 123 -14.21 -18.58 5.21
CA CYS A 123 -13.11 -18.27 4.32
C CYS A 123 -13.56 -18.35 2.86
N SER A 124 -12.86 -17.62 2.01
CA SER A 124 -13.05 -17.66 0.56
C SER A 124 -11.73 -17.95 -0.15
N GLY A 125 -11.81 -18.29 -1.43
CA GLY A 125 -10.64 -18.51 -2.26
C GLY A 125 -10.96 -18.43 -3.74
N VAL A 126 -9.91 -18.45 -4.55
CA VAL A 126 -10.00 -18.47 -6.02
C VAL A 126 -8.98 -19.48 -6.55
N LEU A 127 -9.44 -20.40 -7.40
CA LEU A 127 -8.57 -21.19 -8.26
C LEU A 127 -8.39 -20.46 -9.58
N SER A 128 -7.18 -20.38 -10.08
CA SER A 128 -6.91 -19.92 -11.45
C SER A 128 -6.43 -21.10 -12.27
N LEU A 129 -7.17 -21.43 -13.33
CA LEU A 129 -7.03 -22.65 -14.11
C LEU A 129 -6.52 -22.36 -15.51
N ILE A 130 -5.54 -23.15 -15.96
CA ILE A 130 -5.07 -23.17 -17.35
C ILE A 130 -5.24 -24.57 -17.96
N PRO A 131 -5.36 -24.69 -19.29
CA PRO A 131 -5.42 -25.99 -19.95
C PRO A 131 -4.14 -26.79 -19.67
N SER A 132 -4.29 -28.09 -19.43
CA SER A 132 -3.16 -29.02 -19.19
C SER A 132 -2.36 -29.35 -20.44
N GLY A 133 -2.94 -29.12 -21.63
CA GLY A 133 -2.42 -29.57 -22.93
C GLY A 133 -2.84 -30.99 -23.31
N GLU A 134 -3.47 -31.75 -22.41
CA GLU A 134 -3.89 -33.14 -22.58
C GLU A 134 -5.41 -33.26 -22.41
N ASN A 135 -6.11 -33.90 -23.36
CA ASN A 135 -7.52 -34.32 -23.28
C ASN A 135 -8.57 -33.25 -22.88
N GLY A 136 -8.24 -31.96 -22.93
CA GLY A 136 -9.15 -30.89 -22.50
C GLY A 136 -9.21 -30.67 -20.98
N ASP A 137 -8.29 -31.28 -20.22
CA ASP A 137 -8.21 -31.12 -18.77
C ASP A 137 -7.63 -29.75 -18.37
N TYR A 138 -7.92 -29.33 -17.14
CA TYR A 138 -7.45 -28.07 -16.57
C TYR A 138 -6.60 -28.31 -15.33
N ARG A 139 -5.58 -27.48 -15.12
CA ARG A 139 -4.70 -27.51 -13.94
C ARG A 139 -4.65 -26.16 -13.25
N ILE A 140 -4.47 -26.19 -11.94
CA ILE A 140 -4.37 -24.99 -11.10
C ILE A 140 -2.95 -24.42 -11.25
N TRP A 141 -2.82 -23.19 -11.75
CA TRP A 141 -1.52 -22.50 -11.75
C TRP A 141 -1.41 -21.49 -10.60
N MET A 142 -2.55 -20.98 -10.12
CA MET A 142 -2.60 -20.08 -8.98
C MET A 142 -3.77 -20.42 -8.07
N LEU A 143 -3.53 -20.39 -6.76
CA LEU A 143 -4.51 -20.57 -5.70
C LEU A 143 -4.45 -19.35 -4.77
N GLN A 144 -5.61 -18.87 -4.35
CA GLN A 144 -5.75 -17.82 -3.35
C GLN A 144 -6.70 -18.30 -2.27
N THR A 145 -6.36 -18.07 -1.00
CA THR A 145 -7.26 -18.31 0.14
C THR A 145 -7.27 -17.10 1.07
N LEU A 146 -8.43 -16.76 1.62
CA LEU A 146 -8.64 -15.51 2.36
C LEU A 146 -9.57 -15.74 3.56
N LEU A 147 -9.19 -15.18 4.71
CA LEU A 147 -10.02 -15.15 5.91
C LEU A 147 -11.08 -14.04 5.76
N ASP A 148 -12.36 -14.41 5.69
CA ASP A 148 -13.44 -13.43 5.55
C ASP A 148 -13.87 -12.90 6.93
N ARG A 149 -14.20 -13.81 7.86
CA ARG A 149 -14.65 -13.47 9.22
C ARG A 149 -14.56 -14.66 10.18
N PHE A 150 -14.67 -14.38 11.47
CA PHE A 150 -14.95 -15.41 12.48
C PHE A 150 -16.46 -15.67 12.58
N ARG A 151 -16.87 -16.95 12.67
CA ARG A 151 -18.26 -17.37 12.46
C ARG A 151 -19.25 -16.76 13.46
N GLU A 152 -18.83 -16.61 14.71
CA GLU A 152 -19.66 -16.13 15.81
C GLU A 152 -19.59 -14.61 15.99
N TYR A 153 -18.88 -13.90 15.11
CA TYR A 153 -18.62 -12.47 15.23
C TYR A 153 -19.20 -11.68 14.05
N PRO A 154 -19.48 -10.38 14.25
CA PRO A 154 -19.87 -9.48 13.17
C PRO A 154 -18.85 -9.50 12.04
N SER A 155 -19.31 -9.17 10.82
CA SER A 155 -18.39 -8.95 9.72
C SER A 155 -17.49 -7.75 10.01
N VAL A 156 -16.20 -7.88 9.73
CA VAL A 156 -15.24 -6.76 9.76
C VAL A 156 -15.56 -5.70 8.68
N ASP A 157 -16.40 -6.06 7.71
CA ASP A 157 -16.76 -5.25 6.55
C ASP A 157 -18.06 -4.47 6.63
N THR A 158 -18.86 -4.71 7.66
CA THR A 158 -20.15 -4.04 7.79
C THR A 158 -20.29 -3.52 9.21
N LEU A 159 -20.69 -2.26 9.34
CA LEU A 159 -21.02 -1.66 10.62
C LEU A 159 -22.51 -1.32 10.63
N ASP A 160 -23.27 -1.98 11.48
CA ASP A 160 -24.65 -1.61 11.76
C ASP A 160 -24.68 -0.35 12.63
N THR A 161 -25.12 0.76 12.05
CA THR A 161 -25.18 2.06 12.74
C THR A 161 -26.38 2.19 13.67
N THR A 162 -27.29 1.22 13.71
CA THR A 162 -28.49 1.23 14.57
C THR A 162 -28.24 0.61 15.94
N THR A 163 -27.31 -0.35 16.04
CA THR A 163 -26.93 -1.05 17.28
C THR A 163 -25.78 -0.35 18.02
N GLN A 164 -25.89 0.97 18.17
CA GLN A 164 -24.85 1.77 18.82
C GLN A 164 -24.74 1.41 20.30
N ARG A 165 -23.61 0.77 20.67
CA ARG A 165 -23.19 0.72 22.07
C ARG A 165 -22.95 2.15 22.56
N PRO A 166 -23.36 2.51 23.80
CA PRO A 166 -23.15 3.84 24.33
C PRO A 166 -21.67 4.22 24.26
N SER A 167 -21.40 5.50 23.96
CA SER A 167 -20.05 6.04 24.03
C SER A 167 -19.50 5.82 25.43
N VAL A 168 -18.46 4.99 25.56
CA VAL A 168 -17.75 4.85 26.83
C VAL A 168 -17.18 6.22 27.18
N GLY A 169 -17.34 6.69 28.42
CA GLY A 169 -17.05 8.07 28.80
C GLY A 169 -15.61 8.52 28.51
N ASP A 170 -15.38 9.84 28.50
CA ASP A 170 -14.05 10.45 28.32
C ASP A 170 -13.05 10.09 29.44
N SER A 171 -13.50 9.42 30.49
CA SER A 171 -12.68 8.94 31.62
C SER A 171 -12.00 7.59 31.40
N MET A 172 -12.26 6.89 30.28
CA MET A 172 -11.60 5.62 29.99
C MET A 172 -10.11 5.82 29.72
N THR A 173 -9.28 5.09 30.47
CA THR A 173 -7.83 5.06 30.31
C THR A 173 -7.31 3.70 29.84
N ASP A 174 -8.15 2.67 29.79
CA ASP A 174 -7.81 1.32 29.34
C ASP A 174 -8.58 0.95 28.06
N PHE A 175 -7.89 0.40 27.07
CA PHE A 175 -8.46 0.07 25.76
C PHE A 175 -7.94 -1.29 25.26
N ASP A 176 -8.70 -1.95 24.38
CA ASP A 176 -8.16 -3.11 23.68
C ASP A 176 -7.04 -2.68 22.72
N CYS A 177 -7.19 -1.53 22.05
CA CYS A 177 -6.21 -1.03 21.09
C CYS A 177 -6.02 0.50 21.11
N LEU A 178 -4.77 0.96 21.14
CA LEU A 178 -4.39 2.33 20.78
C LEU A 178 -3.90 2.39 19.33
N ILE A 179 -4.46 3.29 18.52
CA ILE A 179 -4.03 3.55 17.15
C ILE A 179 -3.33 4.91 17.11
N VAL A 180 -2.08 4.93 16.64
CA VAL A 180 -1.27 6.15 16.56
C VAL A 180 -1.30 6.68 15.13
N GLY A 181 -2.08 7.74 14.90
CA GLY A 181 -2.29 8.40 13.61
C GLY A 181 -3.73 8.28 13.11
N ALA A 182 -4.39 9.41 12.83
CA ALA A 182 -5.75 9.52 12.28
C ALA A 182 -5.75 9.86 10.78
N GLY A 183 -4.71 9.44 10.05
CA GLY A 183 -4.73 9.38 8.59
C GLY A 183 -5.55 8.18 8.08
N HIS A 184 -5.62 8.00 6.75
CA HIS A 184 -6.41 6.92 6.14
C HIS A 184 -6.08 5.54 6.72
N SER A 185 -4.80 5.26 7.01
CA SER A 185 -4.37 3.98 7.57
C SER A 185 -4.96 3.69 8.95
N GLY A 186 -4.94 4.67 9.85
CA GLY A 186 -5.50 4.53 11.20
C GLY A 186 -7.03 4.54 11.21
N LEU A 187 -7.66 5.38 10.37
CA LEU A 187 -9.12 5.43 10.23
C LEU A 187 -9.68 4.11 9.70
N ASN A 188 -9.00 3.48 8.74
CA ASN A 188 -9.37 2.15 8.25
C ASN A 188 -9.39 1.13 9.40
N VAL A 189 -8.31 1.03 10.19
CA VAL A 189 -8.24 0.09 11.33
C VAL A 189 -9.29 0.40 12.40
N ALA A 190 -9.48 1.69 12.74
CA ALA A 190 -10.46 2.13 13.73
C ALA A 190 -11.89 1.73 13.33
N GLY A 191 -12.25 1.91 12.05
CA GLY A 191 -13.52 1.44 11.51
C GLY A 191 -13.68 -0.07 11.71
N ARG A 192 -12.69 -0.86 11.28
CA ARG A 192 -12.72 -2.32 11.40
C ARG A 192 -12.86 -2.80 12.85
N LEU A 193 -12.10 -2.21 13.79
CA LEU A 193 -12.22 -2.52 15.22
C LEU A 193 -13.61 -2.15 15.77
N LYS A 194 -14.19 -1.04 15.31
CA LYS A 194 -15.56 -0.65 15.67
C LYS A 194 -16.58 -1.68 15.21
N ALA A 195 -16.49 -2.16 13.98
CA ALA A 195 -17.38 -3.21 13.44
C ALA A 195 -17.31 -4.50 14.26
N LEU A 196 -16.12 -4.84 14.76
CA LEU A 196 -15.89 -6.00 15.61
C LEU A 196 -16.24 -5.77 17.10
N GLY A 197 -16.62 -4.55 17.48
CA GLY A 197 -17.00 -4.21 18.85
C GLY A 197 -15.86 -4.13 19.86
N ALA A 198 -14.61 -4.04 19.41
CA ALA A 198 -13.43 -3.85 20.26
C ALA A 198 -13.32 -2.40 20.75
N SER A 199 -12.84 -2.19 21.98
CA SER A 199 -12.58 -0.85 22.50
C SER A 199 -11.26 -0.30 21.96
N TYR A 200 -11.29 0.92 21.43
CA TYR A 200 -10.09 1.54 20.87
C TYR A 200 -10.07 3.05 21.08
N LEU A 201 -8.88 3.62 20.92
CA LEU A 201 -8.67 5.06 20.82
C LEU A 201 -7.68 5.36 19.70
N VAL A 202 -8.04 6.28 18.80
CA VAL A 202 -7.10 6.87 17.84
C VAL A 202 -6.53 8.15 18.45
N ILE A 203 -5.22 8.34 18.36
CA ILE A 203 -4.57 9.62 18.70
C ILE A 203 -3.92 10.23 17.46
N ASP A 204 -4.01 11.55 17.30
CA ASP A 204 -3.33 12.27 16.24
C ASP A 204 -2.79 13.60 16.76
N LYS A 205 -1.57 13.94 16.36
CA LYS A 205 -0.91 15.19 16.75
C LYS A 205 -1.56 16.42 16.12
N ASN A 206 -2.23 16.26 14.98
CA ASN A 206 -2.82 17.38 14.28
C ASN A 206 -4.09 17.89 14.99
N PRO A 207 -4.42 19.17 14.82
CA PRO A 207 -5.63 19.79 15.39
C PRO A 207 -6.96 19.17 14.93
N ARG A 208 -7.05 18.71 13.68
CA ARG A 208 -8.27 18.18 13.09
C ARG A 208 -8.00 16.92 12.29
N VAL A 209 -9.01 16.05 12.19
CA VAL A 209 -9.00 14.92 11.25
C VAL A 209 -8.84 15.46 9.83
N GLY A 210 -7.98 14.81 9.05
CA GLY A 210 -7.67 15.20 7.67
C GLY A 210 -6.56 16.26 7.53
N ASP A 211 -6.06 16.87 8.62
CA ASP A 211 -5.00 17.89 8.54
C ASP A 211 -3.68 17.34 7.98
N ASN A 212 -3.46 16.03 8.05
CA ASN A 212 -2.34 15.37 7.37
C ASN A 212 -2.37 15.55 5.83
N TRP A 213 -3.55 15.85 5.27
CA TRP A 213 -3.78 16.26 3.88
C TRP A 213 -3.96 17.76 3.77
N ARG A 214 -4.84 18.38 4.57
CA ARG A 214 -5.19 19.80 4.48
C ARG A 214 -3.99 20.76 4.52
N LEU A 215 -2.96 20.38 5.28
CA LEU A 215 -1.73 21.15 5.47
C LEU A 215 -0.66 20.91 4.37
N ARG A 216 -0.96 20.09 3.36
CA ARG A 216 -0.11 19.95 2.17
C ARG A 216 -0.19 21.21 1.31
N TYR A 217 0.71 21.32 0.33
CA TYR A 217 0.77 22.44 -0.61
C TYR A 217 -0.52 22.59 -1.42
N ASP A 218 -0.82 23.80 -1.89
CA ASP A 218 -2.13 24.17 -2.44
C ASP A 218 -2.52 23.32 -3.65
N SER A 219 -1.55 22.95 -4.49
CA SER A 219 -1.77 22.13 -5.69
C SER A 219 -1.88 20.62 -5.41
N ALA A 220 -1.76 20.18 -4.16
CA ALA A 220 -1.75 18.76 -3.81
C ALA A 220 -3.09 18.08 -4.15
N LYS A 221 -3.01 17.05 -4.99
CA LYS A 221 -4.11 16.15 -5.36
C LYS A 221 -3.58 14.74 -5.53
N LEU A 222 -4.47 13.74 -5.53
CA LEU A 222 -4.08 12.36 -5.78
C LEU A 222 -3.82 12.08 -7.26
N HIS A 223 -2.87 11.20 -7.51
CA HIS A 223 -2.63 10.65 -8.85
C HIS A 223 -3.42 9.35 -9.11
N THR A 224 -4.20 8.91 -8.13
CA THR A 224 -5.08 7.74 -8.18
C THR A 224 -6.53 8.17 -8.34
N ILE A 225 -7.36 7.34 -8.97
CA ILE A 225 -8.80 7.58 -9.11
C ILE A 225 -9.49 7.66 -7.74
N ARG A 226 -10.58 8.43 -7.66
CA ARG A 226 -11.41 8.60 -6.46
C ARG A 226 -11.79 7.27 -5.80
N ASP A 227 -12.20 6.27 -6.59
CA ASP A 227 -12.66 4.97 -6.08
C ASP A 227 -11.59 4.19 -5.30
N TYR A 228 -10.31 4.48 -5.54
CA TYR A 228 -9.21 3.91 -4.77
C TYR A 228 -9.19 4.43 -3.32
N SER A 229 -9.77 5.59 -3.06
CA SER A 229 -9.51 6.40 -1.88
C SER A 229 -10.51 6.20 -0.74
N HIS A 230 -11.62 5.50 -0.99
CA HIS A 230 -12.68 5.33 0.00
C HIS A 230 -12.19 4.69 1.31
N LEU A 231 -12.89 4.98 2.41
CA LEU A 231 -12.75 4.28 3.68
C LEU A 231 -13.70 3.07 3.74
N PRO A 232 -13.66 2.25 4.80
CA PRO A 232 -14.53 1.08 4.92
C PRO A 232 -16.01 1.46 4.97
N PHE A 233 -16.86 0.46 4.74
CA PHE A 233 -18.33 0.49 4.84
C PHE A 233 -19.06 1.16 3.69
N GLU A 234 -18.53 2.25 3.13
CA GLU A 234 -19.20 2.96 2.04
C GLU A 234 -18.26 3.82 1.21
N ARG A 235 -18.75 4.24 0.04
CA ARG A 235 -18.11 5.24 -0.80
C ARG A 235 -18.28 6.63 -0.18
N ASN A 236 -17.32 7.06 0.62
CA ASN A 236 -17.34 8.36 1.30
C ASN A 236 -16.91 9.56 0.43
N PHE A 237 -16.73 9.36 -0.88
CA PHE A 237 -16.50 10.43 -1.85
C PHE A 237 -17.55 10.30 -2.96
N ALA A 238 -18.21 11.39 -3.31
CA ALA A 238 -19.31 11.40 -4.26
C ALA A 238 -18.84 11.67 -5.70
N HIS A 239 -19.70 11.42 -6.68
CA HIS A 239 -19.43 11.72 -8.09
C HIS A 239 -19.21 13.21 -8.38
N ILE A 240 -19.78 14.07 -7.54
CA ILE A 240 -19.60 15.52 -7.63
C ILE A 240 -18.19 15.95 -7.21
N ASP A 241 -17.48 15.13 -6.43
CA ASP A 241 -16.09 15.37 -6.05
C ASP A 241 -15.16 15.14 -7.24
N HIS A 242 -13.98 15.74 -7.20
CA HIS A 242 -12.95 15.56 -8.23
C HIS A 242 -12.57 14.08 -8.40
N GLU A 243 -12.38 13.65 -9.65
CA GLU A 243 -11.85 12.32 -9.95
C GLU A 243 -10.47 12.09 -9.31
N TRP A 244 -9.67 13.17 -9.29
CA TRP A 244 -8.39 13.24 -8.61
C TRP A 244 -8.56 14.11 -7.38
N LEU A 245 -8.92 13.46 -6.27
CA LEU A 245 -9.23 14.13 -5.02
C LEU A 245 -8.10 15.08 -4.59
N THR A 246 -8.48 16.32 -4.32
CA THR A 246 -7.59 17.35 -3.79
C THR A 246 -7.28 17.08 -2.32
N LYS A 247 -6.30 17.81 -1.76
CA LYS A 247 -6.01 17.78 -0.33
C LYS A 247 -7.23 18.09 0.54
N ASP A 248 -8.12 18.96 0.07
CA ASP A 248 -9.29 19.42 0.81
C ASP A 248 -10.44 18.41 0.69
N ASP A 249 -10.68 17.84 -0.50
CA ASP A 249 -11.63 16.74 -0.69
C ASP A 249 -11.32 15.59 0.28
N LEU A 250 -10.05 15.16 0.34
CA LEU A 250 -9.61 14.10 1.25
C LEU A 250 -9.83 14.46 2.72
N ALA A 251 -9.44 15.67 3.10
CA ALA A 251 -9.53 16.09 4.48
C ALA A 251 -10.99 16.20 4.96
N GLU A 252 -11.89 16.66 4.09
CA GLU A 252 -13.32 16.75 4.37
C GLU A 252 -14.00 15.38 4.36
N GLY A 253 -13.73 14.54 3.34
CA GLY A 253 -14.32 13.21 3.26
C GLY A 253 -13.91 12.30 4.43
N PHE A 254 -12.66 12.38 4.90
CA PHE A 254 -12.23 11.61 6.07
C PHE A 254 -12.81 12.14 7.38
N ALA A 255 -12.92 13.47 7.54
CA ALA A 255 -13.56 14.06 8.71
C ALA A 255 -15.07 13.70 8.75
N ALA A 256 -15.76 13.80 7.62
CA ALA A 256 -17.18 13.44 7.51
C ALA A 256 -17.42 11.95 7.79
N TRP A 257 -16.57 11.06 7.27
CA TRP A 257 -16.63 9.63 7.57
C TRP A 257 -16.40 9.35 9.06
N ALA A 258 -15.38 9.96 9.66
CA ALA A 258 -15.08 9.79 11.09
C ALA A 258 -16.23 10.26 11.99
N GLU A 259 -16.88 11.36 11.62
CA GLU A 259 -18.06 11.90 12.32
C GLU A 259 -19.27 10.96 12.17
N LYS A 260 -19.60 10.58 10.93
CA LYS A 260 -20.74 9.70 10.61
C LYS A 260 -20.68 8.40 11.40
N TYR A 261 -19.51 7.78 11.45
CA TYR A 261 -19.29 6.53 12.18
C TYR A 261 -18.85 6.73 13.63
N ARG A 262 -18.82 7.97 14.13
CA ARG A 262 -18.44 8.35 15.51
C ARG A 262 -17.16 7.66 15.96
N ILE A 263 -16.12 7.76 15.16
CA ILE A 263 -14.81 7.18 15.45
C ILE A 263 -14.19 7.93 16.63
N ARG A 264 -13.68 7.20 17.63
CA ARG A 264 -13.09 7.81 18.84
C ARG A 264 -11.67 8.29 18.54
N ILE A 265 -11.50 9.61 18.46
CA ILE A 265 -10.23 10.24 18.10
C ILE A 265 -9.89 11.33 19.12
N TRP A 266 -8.68 11.30 19.67
CA TRP A 266 -8.07 12.45 20.35
C TRP A 266 -7.10 13.15 19.41
N THR A 267 -7.51 14.31 18.90
CA THR A 267 -6.63 15.23 18.17
C THR A 267 -5.69 15.95 19.13
N ARG A 268 -4.68 16.66 18.60
CA ARG A 268 -3.65 17.35 19.42
C ARG A 268 -3.02 16.44 20.47
N SER A 269 -2.89 15.16 20.15
CA SER A 269 -2.46 14.10 21.06
C SER A 269 -1.33 13.30 20.43
N GLU A 270 -0.16 13.30 21.06
CA GLU A 270 1.06 12.70 20.55
C GLU A 270 1.61 11.67 21.52
N LEU A 271 1.85 10.45 21.03
CA LEU A 271 2.55 9.42 21.80
C LEU A 271 3.97 9.89 22.09
N GLN A 272 4.34 9.91 23.38
CA GLN A 272 5.69 10.27 23.82
C GLN A 272 6.53 9.02 24.04
N SER A 273 5.97 8.03 24.74
CA SER A 273 6.63 6.76 24.99
C SER A 273 5.66 5.68 25.41
N GLY A 274 6.13 4.43 25.42
CA GLY A 274 5.40 3.29 25.95
C GLY A 274 6.31 2.26 26.59
N THR A 275 5.78 1.55 27.58
CA THR A 275 6.44 0.41 28.21
C THR A 275 5.52 -0.80 28.15
N TRP A 276 6.09 -1.96 27.86
CA TRP A 276 5.37 -3.23 27.85
C TRP A 276 5.54 -3.95 29.18
N ASP A 277 4.46 -4.52 29.68
CA ASP A 277 4.44 -5.42 30.83
C ASP A 277 4.15 -6.85 30.36
N ASP A 278 5.18 -7.71 30.40
CA ASP A 278 5.07 -9.13 30.02
C ASP A 278 4.13 -9.93 30.92
N SER A 279 3.99 -9.54 32.19
CA SER A 279 3.16 -10.29 33.15
C SER A 279 1.66 -10.12 32.90
N HIS A 280 1.25 -8.94 32.42
CA HIS A 280 -0.14 -8.61 32.09
C HIS A 280 -0.41 -8.56 30.59
N ALA A 281 0.62 -8.76 29.76
CA ALA A 281 0.56 -8.59 28.30
C ALA A 281 -0.10 -7.25 27.90
N GLN A 282 0.38 -6.16 28.51
CA GLN A 282 -0.25 -4.84 28.40
C GLN A 282 0.79 -3.73 28.22
N TRP A 283 0.45 -2.76 27.38
CA TRP A 283 1.17 -1.50 27.22
C TRP A 283 0.71 -0.48 28.25
N THR A 284 1.66 0.29 28.79
CA THR A 284 1.42 1.58 29.45
C THR A 284 2.04 2.69 28.60
N LEU A 285 1.22 3.65 28.17
CA LEU A 285 1.55 4.64 27.14
C LEU A 285 1.40 6.06 27.69
N LYS A 286 2.42 6.89 27.45
CA LYS A 286 2.41 8.32 27.79
C LYS A 286 1.99 9.12 26.57
N VAL A 287 0.84 9.78 26.65
CA VAL A 287 0.31 10.62 25.58
C VAL A 287 0.32 12.07 26.04
N ARG A 288 0.99 12.94 25.28
CA ARG A 288 0.92 14.40 25.47
C ARG A 288 -0.29 14.91 24.71
N GLN A 289 -1.23 15.52 25.43
CA GLN A 289 -2.41 16.16 24.86
C GLN A 289 -2.32 17.68 25.05
N THR A 290 -2.56 18.44 23.98
CA THR A 290 -2.57 19.91 24.02
C THR A 290 -4.01 20.43 23.95
N THR A 291 -4.51 20.99 25.05
CA THR A 291 -5.87 21.54 25.15
C THR A 291 -5.80 22.98 25.65
N ALA A 292 -6.41 23.92 24.90
CA ALA A 292 -6.52 25.34 25.26
C ALA A 292 -5.18 26.00 25.68
N GLY A 293 -4.07 25.63 25.02
CA GLY A 293 -2.74 26.18 25.30
C GLY A 293 -1.99 25.56 26.49
N SER A 294 -2.59 24.58 27.16
CA SER A 294 -1.92 23.76 28.19
C SER A 294 -1.57 22.37 27.66
N GLU A 295 -0.41 21.85 28.08
CA GLU A 295 0.00 20.48 27.80
C GLU A 295 -0.29 19.60 29.02
N LEU A 296 -0.96 18.48 28.77
CA LEU A 296 -1.27 17.48 29.78
C LEU A 296 -0.71 16.13 29.35
N ILE A 297 -0.04 15.44 30.27
CA ILE A 297 0.37 14.05 30.07
C ILE A 297 -0.74 13.14 30.58
N LYS A 298 -1.30 12.31 29.68
CA LYS A 298 -2.22 11.23 29.99
C LYS A 298 -1.47 9.91 29.98
N ILE A 299 -1.77 9.05 30.95
CA ILE A 299 -1.31 7.66 30.98
C ILE A 299 -2.47 6.80 30.52
N LEU A 300 -2.24 6.00 29.47
CA LEU A 300 -3.22 5.06 28.92
C LEU A 300 -2.66 3.66 28.98
N THR A 301 -3.53 2.67 29.15
CA THR A 301 -3.18 1.25 29.04
C THR A 301 -3.89 0.62 27.86
N CYS A 302 -3.25 -0.34 27.19
CA CYS A 302 -3.91 -1.15 26.18
C CYS A 302 -3.21 -2.47 25.89
N ARG A 303 -3.91 -3.40 25.23
CA ARG A 303 -3.30 -4.69 24.83
C ARG A 303 -2.59 -4.61 23.48
N HIS A 304 -3.06 -3.73 22.59
CA HIS A 304 -2.55 -3.60 21.24
C HIS A 304 -2.20 -2.15 20.88
N VAL A 305 -1.06 -1.95 20.22
CA VAL A 305 -0.68 -0.68 19.59
C VAL A 305 -0.59 -0.87 18.09
N VAL A 306 -1.27 -0.01 17.34
CA VAL A 306 -1.16 0.07 15.89
C VAL A 306 -0.45 1.37 15.53
N LEU A 307 0.74 1.27 14.95
CA LEU A 307 1.44 2.43 14.41
C LEU A 307 0.92 2.70 12.98
N ALA A 308 0.21 3.81 12.83
CA ALA A 308 -0.39 4.29 11.59
C ALA A 308 0.06 5.74 11.27
N THR A 309 1.31 6.07 11.61
CA THR A 309 1.88 7.43 11.53
C THR A 309 2.34 7.84 10.13
N GLY A 310 2.06 7.02 9.11
CA GLY A 310 2.51 7.16 7.73
C GLY A 310 3.37 5.96 7.30
N GLY A 311 3.50 5.74 5.99
CA GLY A 311 4.38 4.70 5.43
C GLY A 311 5.88 4.97 5.69
N PRO A 312 6.81 4.35 4.95
CA PRO A 312 8.25 4.60 5.09
C PRO A 312 8.63 5.99 4.55
N CYS A 313 8.08 7.06 5.13
CA CYS A 313 8.14 8.43 4.61
C CYS A 313 7.79 9.50 5.68
N ASN A 314 8.29 9.39 6.91
CA ASN A 314 7.94 10.37 7.97
C ASN A 314 9.00 11.45 8.21
N LYS A 315 10.23 11.29 7.69
CA LYS A 315 11.31 12.27 7.85
C LYS A 315 11.76 12.82 6.49
N PRO A 316 11.59 14.13 6.21
CA PRO A 316 12.07 14.73 4.97
C PRO A 316 13.58 14.51 4.79
N HIS A 317 13.99 14.04 3.61
CA HIS A 317 15.39 13.82 3.31
C HIS A 317 15.92 14.95 2.45
N LYS A 318 16.54 15.95 3.08
CA LYS A 318 17.26 17.02 2.40
C LYS A 318 18.76 16.67 2.37
N PRO A 319 19.37 16.40 1.20
CA PRO A 319 20.80 16.15 1.11
C PRO A 319 21.61 17.39 1.52
N PHE A 320 22.81 17.16 2.05
CA PHE A 320 23.77 18.21 2.32
C PHE A 320 24.60 18.51 1.07
N TYR A 321 24.74 19.80 0.75
CA TYR A 321 25.67 20.31 -0.25
C TYR A 321 26.43 21.50 0.33
N PRO A 322 27.77 21.55 0.22
CA PRO A 322 28.58 22.68 0.68
C PRO A 322 28.15 24.03 0.08
N GLY A 323 28.32 25.11 0.84
CA GLY A 323 28.09 26.48 0.39
C GLY A 323 26.65 26.98 0.54
N GLU A 324 25.73 26.17 1.07
CA GLU A 324 24.32 26.54 1.27
C GLU A 324 24.16 27.84 2.07
N GLU A 325 25.03 28.04 3.07
CA GLU A 325 25.06 29.23 3.93
C GLU A 325 25.36 30.54 3.18
N ARG A 326 25.92 30.46 1.98
CA ARG A 326 26.25 31.63 1.12
C ARG A 326 25.17 31.91 0.09
N PHE A 327 24.25 30.98 -0.14
CA PHE A 327 23.19 31.14 -1.12
C PHE A 327 22.20 32.23 -0.66
N LYS A 328 21.97 33.22 -1.52
CA LYS A 328 21.14 34.39 -1.18
C LYS A 328 19.64 34.16 -1.41
N GLY A 329 19.29 33.06 -2.06
CA GLY A 329 17.91 32.69 -2.37
C GLY A 329 17.22 31.86 -1.28
N VAL A 330 16.03 31.35 -1.60
CA VAL A 330 15.23 30.50 -0.71
C VAL A 330 15.59 29.04 -0.91
N VAL A 331 15.84 28.31 0.18
CA VAL A 331 16.05 26.85 0.14
C VAL A 331 15.09 26.14 1.07
N GLN A 332 14.31 25.20 0.55
CA GLN A 332 13.43 24.39 1.39
C GLN A 332 13.20 22.98 0.83
N HIS A 333 12.80 22.06 1.71
CA HIS A 333 12.23 20.77 1.28
C HIS A 333 10.77 20.95 0.89
N SER A 334 10.28 20.11 -0.02
CA SER A 334 8.86 20.07 -0.43
C SER A 334 7.87 19.83 0.74
N ALA A 335 8.37 19.39 1.90
CA ALA A 335 7.55 19.20 3.10
C ALA A 335 7.17 20.53 3.77
N ARG A 336 7.89 21.62 3.46
CA ARG A 336 7.59 22.99 3.88
C ARG A 336 7.07 23.86 2.73
N TYR A 337 6.94 23.27 1.54
CA TYR A 337 6.42 23.97 0.37
C TYR A 337 4.91 24.18 0.52
N HIS A 338 4.43 25.36 0.13
CA HIS A 338 3.00 25.71 0.15
C HIS A 338 2.49 26.09 -1.25
N ASN A 339 3.14 27.08 -1.89
CA ASN A 339 2.92 27.46 -3.28
C ASN A 339 4.07 28.36 -3.77
N ALA A 340 4.14 28.62 -5.08
CA ALA A 340 5.16 29.47 -5.70
C ALA A 340 4.72 30.94 -5.92
N ARG A 341 3.53 31.36 -5.48
CA ARG A 341 2.93 32.66 -5.84
C ARG A 341 3.82 33.87 -5.49
N ASN A 342 4.55 33.79 -4.38
CA ASN A 342 5.44 34.86 -3.91
C ASN A 342 6.77 34.96 -4.69
N TRP A 343 7.01 34.05 -5.64
CA TRP A 343 8.26 33.97 -6.41
C TRP A 343 8.08 34.24 -7.90
N LYS A 344 6.97 34.89 -8.28
CA LYS A 344 6.74 35.34 -9.65
C LYS A 344 7.95 36.11 -10.19
N GLY A 345 8.36 35.78 -11.40
CA GLY A 345 9.54 36.38 -12.05
C GLY A 345 10.90 35.94 -11.52
N GLN A 346 10.97 35.06 -10.52
CA GLN A 346 12.23 34.50 -10.02
C GLN A 346 12.63 33.21 -10.74
N ARG A 347 13.86 32.74 -10.55
CA ARG A 347 14.40 31.49 -11.14
C ARG A 347 14.27 30.34 -10.15
N GLY A 348 13.42 29.37 -10.45
CA GLY A 348 13.14 28.22 -9.61
C GLY A 348 13.89 26.97 -10.03
N VAL A 349 14.45 26.25 -9.06
CA VAL A 349 15.07 24.94 -9.25
C VAL A 349 14.39 23.91 -8.35
N VAL A 350 14.01 22.77 -8.91
CA VAL A 350 13.47 21.63 -8.17
C VAL A 350 14.45 20.46 -8.24
N VAL A 351 14.96 20.00 -7.10
CA VAL A 351 15.87 18.86 -7.01
C VAL A 351 15.08 17.58 -6.78
N GLY A 352 15.10 16.67 -7.76
CA GLY A 352 14.28 15.46 -7.80
C GLY A 352 13.36 15.41 -9.02
N THR A 353 12.85 14.21 -9.34
CA THR A 353 12.06 13.94 -10.56
C THR A 353 10.98 12.88 -10.34
N ALA A 354 10.41 12.79 -9.13
CA ALA A 354 9.25 11.95 -8.84
C ALA A 354 7.96 12.80 -8.79
N ASN A 355 6.84 12.25 -8.33
CA ASN A 355 5.53 12.93 -8.20
C ASN A 355 5.64 14.38 -7.67
N THR A 356 6.11 14.56 -6.43
CA THR A 356 6.19 15.90 -5.81
C THR A 356 7.08 16.88 -6.57
N ALA A 357 8.10 16.40 -7.28
CA ALA A 357 8.98 17.29 -8.03
C ALA A 357 8.25 17.88 -9.24
N HIS A 358 7.43 17.07 -9.93
CA HIS A 358 6.63 17.53 -11.06
C HIS A 358 5.51 18.45 -10.58
N ASP A 359 4.81 18.11 -9.48
CA ASP A 359 3.74 18.96 -8.92
C ASP A 359 4.26 20.37 -8.55
N VAL A 360 5.44 20.43 -7.92
CA VAL A 360 6.09 21.70 -7.57
C VAL A 360 6.57 22.44 -8.82
N ALA A 361 7.16 21.75 -9.80
CA ALA A 361 7.65 22.38 -11.03
C ALA A 361 6.48 22.96 -11.86
N GLU A 362 5.34 22.28 -11.90
CA GLU A 362 4.13 22.80 -12.53
C GLU A 362 3.57 24.02 -11.78
N ASP A 363 3.46 23.98 -10.44
CA ASP A 363 3.00 25.13 -9.65
C ASP A 363 3.93 26.35 -9.81
N MET A 364 5.25 26.12 -9.88
CA MET A 364 6.23 27.17 -10.19
C MET A 364 6.04 27.78 -11.58
N LEU A 365 5.78 26.95 -12.60
CA LEU A 365 5.53 27.42 -13.95
C LEU A 365 4.23 28.25 -13.99
N ASP A 366 3.15 27.72 -13.40
CA ASP A 366 1.83 28.33 -13.40
C ASP A 366 1.81 29.64 -12.58
N ALA A 367 2.67 29.77 -11.56
CA ALA A 367 2.88 31.00 -10.80
C ALA A 367 3.62 32.11 -11.58
N GLY A 368 4.16 31.81 -12.77
CA GLY A 368 4.86 32.78 -13.62
C GLY A 368 6.30 33.05 -13.18
N MET A 369 7.01 32.03 -12.71
CA MET A 369 8.46 32.12 -12.50
C MET A 369 9.20 32.38 -13.83
N ALA A 370 10.31 33.12 -13.80
CA ALA A 370 11.08 33.46 -15.00
C ALA A 370 11.72 32.23 -15.67
N SER A 371 12.05 31.21 -14.87
CA SER A 371 12.45 29.90 -15.36
C SER A 371 12.24 28.84 -14.29
N VAL A 372 11.89 27.63 -14.71
CA VAL A 372 11.81 26.45 -13.84
C VAL A 372 12.74 25.38 -14.38
N THR A 373 13.65 24.86 -13.55
CA THR A 373 14.57 23.78 -13.92
C THR A 373 14.51 22.63 -12.92
N MET A 374 14.33 21.41 -13.41
CA MET A 374 14.41 20.19 -12.60
C MET A 374 15.82 19.60 -12.64
N VAL A 375 16.38 19.24 -11.49
CA VAL A 375 17.67 18.55 -11.38
C VAL A 375 17.44 17.06 -11.20
N GLN A 376 17.89 16.28 -12.19
CA GLN A 376 17.68 14.84 -12.26
C GLN A 376 18.97 14.06 -12.03
N ARG A 377 19.00 13.25 -10.97
CA ARG A 377 20.14 12.36 -10.68
C ARG A 377 20.09 11.03 -11.43
N SER A 378 18.90 10.45 -11.54
CA SER A 378 18.70 9.07 -11.98
C SER A 378 17.50 8.99 -12.91
N ARG A 379 17.41 7.93 -13.72
CA ARG A 379 16.24 7.68 -14.56
C ARG A 379 14.98 7.60 -13.69
N THR A 380 13.86 8.17 -14.16
CA THR A 380 12.55 8.06 -13.52
C THR A 380 11.64 7.22 -14.39
N TYR A 381 10.95 6.24 -13.81
CA TYR A 381 9.84 5.56 -14.49
C TYR A 381 8.66 6.53 -14.64
N VAL A 382 8.37 6.94 -15.87
CA VAL A 382 7.26 7.86 -16.19
C VAL A 382 6.07 7.02 -16.63
N LEU A 383 4.97 7.15 -15.92
CA LEU A 383 3.74 6.40 -16.15
C LEU A 383 2.59 7.38 -16.36
N PRO A 384 2.08 7.56 -17.60
CA PRO A 384 0.87 8.34 -17.84
C PRO A 384 -0.30 7.90 -16.95
N GLN A 385 -0.93 8.86 -16.29
CA GLN A 385 -2.02 8.62 -15.36
C GLN A 385 -3.20 7.91 -16.04
N GLU A 386 -3.44 8.18 -17.33
CA GLU A 386 -4.53 7.57 -18.08
C GLU A 386 -4.35 6.05 -18.22
N TYR A 387 -3.10 5.57 -18.29
CA TYR A 387 -2.82 4.14 -18.45
C TYR A 387 -3.26 3.36 -17.21
N LEU A 388 -2.90 3.87 -16.04
CA LEU A 388 -3.30 3.28 -14.76
C LEU A 388 -4.80 3.41 -14.54
N THR A 389 -5.37 4.56 -14.90
CA THR A 389 -6.82 4.83 -14.80
C THR A 389 -7.63 3.83 -15.63
N LYS A 390 -7.21 3.56 -16.87
CA LYS A 390 -7.87 2.59 -17.76
C LYS A 390 -7.91 1.19 -17.15
N VAL A 391 -6.79 0.74 -16.56
CA VAL A 391 -6.71 -0.56 -15.89
C VAL A 391 -7.56 -0.59 -14.63
N TRP A 392 -7.47 0.43 -13.80
CA TRP A 392 -8.17 0.44 -12.51
C TRP A 392 -9.68 0.62 -12.62
N LYS A 393 -10.19 1.38 -13.59
CA LYS A 393 -11.65 1.53 -13.79
C LYS A 393 -12.37 0.24 -14.19
N GLN A 394 -11.64 -0.77 -14.69
CA GLN A 394 -12.21 -2.09 -14.92
C GLN A 394 -12.49 -2.84 -13.60
N ILE A 395 -11.76 -2.51 -12.53
CA ILE A 395 -11.82 -3.19 -11.24
C ILE A 395 -12.58 -2.35 -10.21
N LEU A 396 -12.20 -1.08 -10.06
CA LEU A 396 -12.79 -0.08 -9.20
C LEU A 396 -13.79 0.74 -10.02
N ASN A 397 -15.06 0.39 -9.91
CA ASN A 397 -16.18 1.08 -10.55
C ASN A 397 -17.40 1.09 -9.63
N ASP A 398 -18.45 1.83 -9.99
CA ASP A 398 -19.62 2.05 -9.14
C ASP A 398 -20.53 0.84 -8.97
N HIS A 399 -20.41 -0.15 -9.84
CA HIS A 399 -21.27 -1.33 -9.87
C HIS A 399 -20.69 -2.51 -9.10
N THR A 400 -19.37 -2.54 -8.90
CA THR A 400 -18.68 -3.56 -8.11
C THR A 400 -18.54 -3.10 -6.65
N PRO A 401 -18.92 -3.94 -5.66
CA PRO A 401 -18.62 -3.67 -4.26
C PRO A 401 -17.13 -3.40 -4.03
N LEU A 402 -16.79 -2.49 -3.12
CA LEU A 402 -15.39 -2.12 -2.84
C LEU A 402 -14.59 -3.32 -2.34
N GLU A 403 -15.22 -4.19 -1.55
CA GLU A 403 -14.60 -5.39 -1.00
C GLU A 403 -14.17 -6.36 -2.10
N THR A 404 -15.01 -6.55 -3.11
CA THR A 404 -14.72 -7.38 -4.29
C THR A 404 -13.60 -6.78 -5.13
N SER A 405 -13.62 -5.45 -5.31
CA SER A 405 -12.59 -4.71 -6.03
C SER A 405 -11.22 -4.82 -5.32
N ASP A 406 -11.22 -4.60 -4.00
CA ASP A 406 -10.02 -4.71 -3.16
C ASP A 406 -9.45 -6.13 -3.17
N ARG A 407 -10.29 -7.16 -3.07
CA ARG A 407 -9.86 -8.56 -3.17
C ARG A 407 -9.19 -8.82 -4.51
N THR A 408 -9.76 -8.33 -5.60
CA THR A 408 -9.21 -8.47 -6.96
C THR A 408 -7.84 -7.82 -7.10
N LEU A 409 -7.60 -6.68 -6.44
CA LEU A 409 -6.33 -5.97 -6.49
C LEU A 409 -5.27 -6.56 -5.56
N PHE A 410 -5.65 -6.97 -4.35
CA PHE A 410 -4.70 -7.17 -3.25
C PHE A 410 -4.58 -8.59 -2.71
N ALA A 411 -5.50 -9.51 -3.04
CA ALA A 411 -5.39 -10.91 -2.61
C ALA A 411 -4.36 -11.69 -3.47
N ARG A 412 -4.15 -11.29 -4.72
CA ARG A 412 -3.22 -11.94 -5.66
C ARG A 412 -1.75 -11.78 -5.25
N PRO A 413 -0.88 -12.80 -5.44
CA PRO A 413 0.56 -12.68 -5.17
C PRO A 413 1.20 -11.49 -5.89
N LEU A 414 2.09 -10.76 -5.19
CA LEU A 414 2.77 -9.59 -5.76
C LEU A 414 3.61 -9.96 -7.00
N ALA A 415 4.20 -11.16 -7.01
CA ALA A 415 4.95 -11.70 -8.16
C ALA A 415 4.08 -11.89 -9.42
N VAL A 416 2.77 -12.11 -9.26
CA VAL A 416 1.82 -12.19 -10.37
C VAL A 416 1.27 -10.80 -10.71
N SER A 417 0.84 -10.04 -9.70
CA SER A 417 0.27 -8.70 -9.87
C SER A 417 1.21 -7.74 -10.60
N ARG A 418 2.53 -7.85 -10.35
CA ARG A 418 3.54 -7.07 -11.08
C ARG A 418 3.53 -7.36 -12.57
N LEU A 419 3.41 -8.63 -12.97
CA LEU A 419 3.49 -9.04 -14.38
C LEU A 419 2.22 -8.66 -15.13
N ILE A 420 1.05 -8.80 -14.51
CA ILE A 420 -0.22 -8.30 -15.05
C ILE A 420 -0.15 -6.80 -15.28
N THR A 421 0.32 -6.06 -14.26
CA THR A 421 0.45 -4.60 -14.34
C THR A 421 1.46 -4.19 -15.41
N MET A 422 2.62 -4.86 -15.49
CA MET A 422 3.62 -4.61 -16.52
C MET A 422 3.08 -4.86 -17.93
N ALA A 423 2.39 -5.99 -18.16
CA ALA A 423 1.81 -6.31 -19.45
C ALA A 423 0.83 -5.21 -19.92
N ALA A 424 -0.03 -4.74 -19.01
CA ALA A 424 -1.02 -3.71 -19.33
C ALA A 424 -0.39 -2.31 -19.53
N LEU A 425 0.59 -1.92 -18.70
CA LEU A 425 1.16 -0.57 -18.74
C LEU A 425 2.24 -0.43 -19.83
N ASN A 426 3.10 -1.43 -20.00
CA ASN A 426 4.17 -1.37 -21.00
C ASN A 426 3.61 -1.44 -22.42
N SER A 427 2.56 -2.24 -22.68
CA SER A 427 1.90 -2.28 -23.98
C SER A 427 1.29 -0.92 -24.36
N GLN A 428 0.75 -0.18 -23.40
CA GLN A 428 0.28 1.19 -23.64
C GLN A 428 1.44 2.16 -23.90
N ALA A 429 2.57 2.01 -23.20
CA ALA A 429 3.76 2.81 -23.45
C ALA A 429 4.36 2.55 -24.85
N GLU A 430 4.37 1.30 -25.31
CA GLU A 430 4.82 0.91 -26.66
C GLU A 430 3.97 1.55 -27.76
N ALA A 431 2.68 1.77 -27.51
CA ALA A 431 1.76 2.41 -28.46
C ALA A 431 1.96 3.93 -28.60
N GLU A 432 2.69 4.58 -27.68
CA GLU A 432 2.91 6.04 -27.68
C GLU A 432 4.41 6.42 -27.59
N PRO A 433 5.27 5.95 -28.52
CA PRO A 433 6.72 6.13 -28.39
C PRO A 433 7.16 7.60 -28.43
N GLU A 434 6.41 8.47 -29.11
CA GLU A 434 6.75 9.88 -29.27
C GLU A 434 6.59 10.68 -27.96
N ARG A 435 5.63 10.30 -27.10
CA ARG A 435 5.42 10.93 -25.79
C ARG A 435 6.69 10.89 -24.95
N PHE A 436 7.37 9.73 -24.93
CA PHE A 436 8.63 9.54 -24.21
C PHE A 436 9.84 10.08 -24.97
N ALA A 437 9.83 10.01 -26.31
CA ALA A 437 10.91 10.59 -27.12
C ALA A 437 10.99 12.12 -26.97
N ALA A 438 9.84 12.81 -26.83
CA ALA A 438 9.79 14.25 -26.57
C ALA A 438 10.47 14.62 -25.25
N LEU A 439 10.24 13.85 -24.17
CA LEU A 439 10.92 14.01 -22.88
C LEU A 439 12.43 13.82 -22.99
N GLU A 440 12.85 12.77 -23.68
CA GLU A 440 14.27 12.44 -23.84
C GLU A 440 15.00 13.51 -24.68
N ARG A 441 14.36 14.04 -25.72
CA ARG A 441 14.87 15.18 -26.49
C ARG A 441 15.03 16.44 -25.65
N ALA A 442 14.16 16.65 -24.66
CA ALA A 442 14.27 17.76 -23.69
C ALA A 442 15.34 17.51 -22.60
N GLY A 443 16.06 16.39 -22.64
CA GLY A 443 17.12 16.05 -21.69
C GLY A 443 16.65 15.31 -20.44
N PHE A 444 15.36 14.90 -20.38
CA PHE A 444 14.87 14.08 -19.28
C PHE A 444 15.28 12.61 -19.48
N ARG A 445 15.88 12.02 -18.45
CA ARG A 445 16.30 10.61 -18.44
C ARG A 445 15.11 9.73 -18.08
N THR A 446 14.33 9.37 -19.08
CA THR A 446 13.12 8.57 -18.92
C THR A 446 13.46 7.07 -18.75
N GLU A 447 12.74 6.39 -17.87
CA GLU A 447 12.52 4.94 -17.94
C GLU A 447 11.11 4.74 -18.49
N ARG A 448 10.99 4.11 -19.66
CA ARG A 448 9.71 3.99 -20.39
C ARG A 448 8.90 2.78 -19.96
N TYR A 449 9.60 1.71 -19.59
CA TYR A 449 9.03 0.43 -19.21
C TYR A 449 9.44 0.12 -17.79
N GLY A 450 8.49 -0.20 -16.94
CA GLY A 450 8.76 -0.31 -15.51
C GLY A 450 7.84 -1.26 -14.79
N ASP A 451 8.28 -1.65 -13.60
CA ASP A 451 7.52 -2.48 -12.69
C ASP A 451 7.01 -1.61 -11.52
N LEU A 452 5.80 -1.08 -11.68
CA LEU A 452 5.17 -0.22 -10.67
C LEU A 452 5.02 -0.94 -9.32
N ILE A 453 4.67 -2.23 -9.33
CA ILE A 453 4.42 -3.01 -8.11
C ILE A 453 5.72 -3.23 -7.34
N SER A 454 6.81 -3.56 -8.02
CA SER A 454 8.13 -3.69 -7.39
C SER A 454 8.62 -2.35 -6.85
N LEU A 455 8.46 -1.25 -7.59
CA LEU A 455 8.84 0.09 -7.13
C LEU A 455 8.07 0.52 -5.86
N LEU A 456 6.76 0.29 -5.82
CA LEU A 456 5.94 0.62 -4.65
C LEU A 456 6.25 -0.28 -3.45
N SER A 457 6.45 -1.58 -3.68
CA SER A 457 6.67 -2.56 -2.61
C SER A 457 8.09 -2.53 -2.03
N GLU A 458 9.09 -2.20 -2.83
CA GLU A 458 10.49 -2.21 -2.38
C GLU A 458 11.03 -0.82 -2.04
N ARG A 459 10.58 0.23 -2.73
CA ARG A 459 11.15 1.58 -2.61
C ARG A 459 10.14 2.63 -2.16
N PHE A 460 8.85 2.31 -2.17
CA PHE A 460 7.77 3.24 -1.87
C PHE A 460 7.85 4.55 -2.71
N GLY A 461 8.38 4.46 -3.93
CA GLY A 461 8.70 5.62 -4.77
C GLY A 461 9.50 5.27 -6.02
N GLY A 462 10.14 6.27 -6.64
CA GLY A 462 10.98 6.08 -7.83
C GLY A 462 10.24 6.09 -9.17
N HIS A 463 8.98 6.55 -9.18
CA HIS A 463 8.17 6.75 -10.37
C HIS A 463 7.55 8.16 -10.37
N TYR A 464 7.07 8.56 -11.53
CA TYR A 464 6.18 9.71 -11.72
C TYR A 464 4.90 9.22 -12.41
N LEU A 465 3.75 9.47 -11.79
CA LEU A 465 2.45 9.36 -12.45
C LEU A 465 2.20 10.66 -13.20
N ASP A 466 2.35 10.62 -14.52
CA ASP A 466 2.29 11.80 -15.38
C ASP A 466 0.86 12.33 -15.49
N THR A 467 0.70 13.57 -15.01
CA THR A 467 -0.55 14.34 -14.94
C THR A 467 -0.52 15.56 -15.86
N GLY A 468 0.53 15.72 -16.67
CA GLY A 468 0.68 16.81 -17.64
C GLY A 468 2.07 17.46 -17.64
N ALA A 469 2.84 17.36 -16.55
CA ALA A 469 4.17 17.96 -16.47
C ALA A 469 5.12 17.45 -17.57
N SER A 470 4.98 16.19 -17.99
CA SER A 470 5.85 15.61 -19.01
C SER A 470 5.73 16.35 -20.35
N ALA A 471 4.52 16.74 -20.73
CA ALA A 471 4.30 17.52 -21.94
C ALA A 471 4.95 18.91 -21.86
N LYS A 472 4.86 19.56 -20.69
CA LYS A 472 5.51 20.86 -20.42
C LYS A 472 7.04 20.76 -20.48
N ILE A 473 7.62 19.65 -20.00
CA ILE A 473 9.06 19.35 -20.16
C ILE A 473 9.42 19.16 -21.63
N GLY A 474 8.67 18.33 -22.36
CA GLY A 474 8.90 18.09 -23.79
C GLY A 474 8.82 19.35 -24.66
N GLN A 475 8.02 20.34 -24.25
CA GLN A 475 7.91 21.66 -24.89
C GLN A 475 9.01 22.65 -24.45
N GLY A 476 9.86 22.28 -23.48
CA GLY A 476 10.91 23.15 -22.95
C GLY A 476 10.44 24.23 -21.98
N LEU A 477 9.17 24.20 -21.54
CA LEU A 477 8.62 25.13 -20.55
C LEU A 477 9.20 24.87 -19.16
N ILE A 478 9.42 23.59 -18.84
CA ILE A 478 10.17 23.15 -17.67
C ILE A 478 11.50 22.56 -18.17
N LYS A 479 12.62 23.15 -17.77
CA LYS A 479 13.96 22.71 -18.19
C LYS A 479 14.45 21.56 -17.32
N VAL A 480 15.42 20.79 -17.81
CA VAL A 480 16.02 19.67 -17.07
C VAL A 480 17.54 19.77 -17.08
N LYS A 481 18.17 19.58 -15.91
CA LYS A 481 19.62 19.38 -15.75
C LYS A 481 19.85 17.95 -15.27
N SER A 482 20.35 17.08 -16.14
CA SER A 482 20.47 15.62 -15.91
C SER A 482 21.81 14.99 -16.29
N ASP A 483 22.67 15.79 -16.91
CA ASP A 483 23.98 15.51 -17.49
C ASP A 483 25.13 15.62 -16.48
N SER A 484 24.89 16.22 -15.31
CA SER A 484 25.90 16.42 -14.27
C SER A 484 25.30 16.42 -12.86
N ARG A 485 26.11 16.08 -11.84
CA ARG A 485 25.65 15.99 -10.45
C ARG A 485 25.81 17.33 -9.75
N LEU A 486 24.80 17.72 -8.98
CA LEU A 486 24.88 18.84 -8.03
C LEU A 486 25.96 18.56 -6.98
N VAL A 487 26.85 19.52 -6.74
CA VAL A 487 27.96 19.39 -5.77
C VAL A 487 28.00 20.47 -4.71
N SER A 488 27.59 21.70 -5.01
CA SER A 488 27.65 22.81 -4.06
C SER A 488 26.75 23.96 -4.49
N TYR A 489 26.59 24.94 -3.60
CA TYR A 489 25.93 26.21 -3.89
C TYR A 489 26.95 27.30 -4.23
N ALA A 490 26.55 28.19 -5.14
CA ALA A 490 27.10 29.52 -5.33
C ALA A 490 26.22 30.57 -4.59
N GLU A 491 26.61 31.84 -4.60
CA GLU A 491 25.78 32.90 -3.97
C GLU A 491 24.44 33.09 -4.68
N ASP A 492 24.39 32.90 -6.00
CA ASP A 492 23.25 33.17 -6.89
C ASP A 492 22.78 31.92 -7.67
N GLY A 493 23.17 30.73 -7.23
CA GLY A 493 22.81 29.49 -7.94
C GLY A 493 23.44 28.22 -7.39
N LEU A 494 23.46 27.20 -8.24
CA LEU A 494 23.96 25.86 -7.97
C LEU A 494 25.14 25.51 -8.87
N LEU A 495 26.11 24.77 -8.34
CA LEU A 495 27.31 24.31 -9.03
C LEU A 495 27.30 22.79 -9.21
N PHE A 496 27.77 22.34 -10.37
CA PHE A 496 27.74 20.94 -10.79
C PHE A 496 29.15 20.39 -11.05
N GLU A 497 29.31 19.05 -11.04
CA GLU A 497 30.61 18.37 -11.22
C GLU A 497 31.35 18.74 -12.51
N ASP A 498 30.61 19.04 -13.57
CA ASP A 498 31.09 19.49 -14.88
C ASP A 498 31.53 20.96 -14.91
N GLY A 499 31.50 21.65 -13.76
CA GLY A 499 31.81 23.07 -13.63
C GLY A 499 30.69 24.00 -14.06
N THR A 500 29.53 23.49 -14.47
CA THR A 500 28.41 24.34 -14.88
C THR A 500 27.77 25.04 -13.69
N HIS A 501 27.33 26.28 -13.91
CA HIS A 501 26.58 27.09 -12.96
C HIS A 501 25.13 27.22 -13.42
N LEU A 502 24.18 26.88 -12.53
CA LEU A 502 22.75 27.04 -12.74
C LEU A 502 22.22 28.15 -11.83
N PRO A 503 21.90 29.34 -12.38
CA PRO A 503 21.39 30.44 -11.56
C PRO A 503 20.03 30.11 -10.95
N ALA A 504 19.84 30.44 -9.68
CA ALA A 504 18.63 30.12 -8.93
C ALA A 504 18.37 31.16 -7.84
N ASP A 505 17.10 31.51 -7.66
CA ASP A 505 16.62 32.35 -6.55
C ASP A 505 15.82 31.51 -5.55
N VAL A 506 15.29 30.36 -5.99
CA VAL A 506 14.54 29.42 -5.17
C VAL A 506 14.96 27.99 -5.49
N VAL A 507 15.29 27.20 -4.46
CA VAL A 507 15.65 25.78 -4.57
C VAL A 507 14.71 24.94 -3.70
N ILE A 508 13.95 24.05 -4.34
CA ILE A 508 13.06 23.11 -3.66
C ILE A 508 13.60 21.70 -3.76
N TYR A 509 13.87 21.08 -2.61
CA TYR A 509 14.21 19.68 -2.51
C TYR A 509 12.96 18.82 -2.50
N ALA A 510 12.70 18.12 -3.60
CA ALA A 510 11.69 17.07 -3.74
C ALA A 510 12.38 15.69 -3.68
N THR A 511 13.28 15.52 -2.72
CA THR A 511 14.22 14.39 -2.60
C THR A 511 13.71 13.24 -1.74
N GLY A 512 12.39 13.19 -1.53
CA GLY A 512 11.71 12.12 -0.82
C GLY A 512 11.88 12.19 0.70
N TYR A 513 11.61 11.07 1.34
CA TYR A 513 11.62 10.92 2.78
C TYR A 513 12.46 9.70 3.17
N THR A 514 12.93 9.68 4.40
CA THR A 514 13.59 8.54 5.04
C THR A 514 12.80 8.12 6.27
N GLY A 515 13.26 7.03 6.89
CA GLY A 515 12.67 6.43 8.08
C GLY A 515 11.74 5.27 7.76
N SER A 516 11.59 4.41 8.75
CA SER A 516 10.67 3.26 8.76
C SER A 516 9.73 3.38 9.96
N LEU A 517 8.55 2.73 9.92
CA LEU A 517 7.73 2.60 11.13
C LEU A 517 8.49 1.86 12.24
N ARG A 518 9.49 1.05 11.88
CA ARG A 518 10.41 0.44 12.83
C ARG A 518 11.26 1.47 13.57
N ASP A 519 11.65 2.57 12.93
CA ASP A 519 12.38 3.64 13.62
C ASP A 519 11.48 4.33 14.66
N SER A 520 10.18 4.48 14.39
CA SER A 520 9.23 4.98 15.38
C SER A 520 9.07 4.02 16.58
N VAL A 521 9.23 2.71 16.39
CA VAL A 521 9.29 1.77 17.52
C VAL A 521 10.48 2.07 18.43
N ARG A 522 11.66 2.32 17.85
CA ARG A 522 12.84 2.73 18.63
C ARG A 522 12.57 4.01 19.40
N GLU A 523 11.97 5.01 18.74
CA GLU A 523 11.68 6.32 19.34
C GLU A 523 10.68 6.23 20.50
N TYR A 524 9.59 5.48 20.34
CA TYR A 524 8.53 5.41 21.35
C TYR A 524 8.76 4.34 22.43
N PHE A 525 9.37 3.21 22.07
CA PHE A 525 9.42 2.01 22.91
C PHE A 525 10.84 1.55 23.25
N GLY A 526 11.87 2.19 22.69
CA GLY A 526 13.27 1.93 22.98
C GLY A 526 13.89 0.73 22.26
N GLU A 527 15.19 0.53 22.46
CA GLU A 527 16.00 -0.48 21.75
C GLU A 527 15.56 -1.93 22.02
N GLY A 528 15.06 -2.22 23.23
CA GLY A 528 14.63 -3.57 23.60
C GLY A 528 13.45 -4.08 22.76
N ILE A 529 12.46 -3.22 22.49
CA ILE A 529 11.33 -3.56 21.61
C ILE A 529 11.76 -3.51 20.14
N TYR A 530 12.58 -2.52 19.77
CA TYR A 530 13.13 -2.38 18.41
C TYR A 530 13.88 -3.64 17.92
N ALA A 531 14.60 -4.32 18.81
CA ALA A 531 15.33 -5.54 18.51
C ALA A 531 14.43 -6.74 18.20
N GLN A 532 13.18 -6.73 18.67
CA GLN A 532 12.22 -7.83 18.50
C GLN A 532 11.38 -7.71 17.23
N VAL A 533 11.19 -6.49 16.74
CA VAL A 533 10.29 -6.23 15.61
C VAL A 533 10.97 -6.37 14.26
N GLU A 534 10.23 -6.91 13.28
CA GLU A 534 10.59 -6.96 11.87
C GLU A 534 10.70 -5.55 11.28
N ASP A 535 11.43 -5.43 10.17
CA ASP A 535 11.45 -4.20 9.40
C ASP A 535 10.08 -3.88 8.81
N TYR A 536 9.84 -2.60 8.59
CA TYR A 536 8.66 -2.12 7.90
C TYR A 536 9.01 -1.62 6.51
N TRP A 537 8.41 -2.37 5.59
CA TRP A 537 8.42 -2.28 4.14
C TRP A 537 9.61 -2.93 3.44
N GLY A 538 9.40 -3.24 2.16
CA GLY A 538 10.24 -4.14 1.39
C GLY A 538 9.65 -5.54 1.30
N ILE A 539 10.22 -6.35 0.40
CA ILE A 539 9.75 -7.69 0.06
C ILE A 539 10.61 -8.75 0.76
N ASN A 540 9.97 -9.75 1.37
CA ASN A 540 10.63 -10.93 1.93
C ASN A 540 10.87 -12.00 0.83
N GLN A 541 11.51 -13.12 1.19
CA GLN A 541 11.85 -14.17 0.22
C GLN A 541 10.64 -14.87 -0.43
N GLU A 542 9.43 -14.71 0.12
CA GLU A 542 8.20 -15.28 -0.43
C GLU A 542 7.48 -14.32 -1.39
N GLY A 543 7.93 -13.07 -1.47
CA GLY A 543 7.24 -12.03 -2.22
C GLY A 543 6.21 -11.25 -1.41
N GLU A 544 6.23 -11.35 -0.07
CA GLU A 544 5.32 -10.61 0.82
C GLU A 544 5.99 -9.37 1.43
N LEU A 545 5.17 -8.41 1.84
CA LEU A 545 5.64 -7.20 2.52
C LEU A 545 6.13 -7.51 3.94
N LYS A 546 7.30 -6.99 4.31
CA LYS A 546 7.89 -7.14 5.65
C LYS A 546 7.14 -6.33 6.69
N GLY A 547 6.78 -6.96 7.81
CA GLY A 547 6.17 -6.38 9.00
C GLY A 547 4.80 -5.71 8.82
N ALA A 548 4.37 -5.40 7.59
CA ALA A 548 3.12 -4.72 7.31
C ALA A 548 1.94 -5.68 7.46
N TYR A 549 0.94 -5.28 8.26
CA TYR A 549 -0.34 -5.98 8.42
C TYR A 549 -0.28 -7.36 9.11
N VAL A 550 0.91 -7.83 9.45
CA VAL A 550 1.19 -9.11 10.13
C VAL A 550 1.74 -8.85 11.55
N PRO A 551 1.85 -9.86 12.42
CA PRO A 551 2.50 -9.69 13.71
C PRO A 551 3.94 -9.22 13.50
N THR A 552 4.33 -8.14 14.16
CA THR A 552 5.65 -7.53 13.97
C THR A 552 6.79 -8.34 14.57
N GLY A 553 6.52 -9.35 15.38
CA GLY A 553 7.51 -10.07 16.19
C GLY A 553 7.42 -9.73 17.68
N HIS A 554 6.87 -8.56 18.02
CA HIS A 554 6.48 -8.22 19.39
C HIS A 554 4.97 -8.45 19.61
N PRO A 555 4.54 -9.02 20.76
CA PRO A 555 3.13 -9.19 21.06
C PRO A 555 2.37 -7.85 21.08
N GLY A 556 1.23 -7.81 20.41
CA GLY A 556 0.34 -6.65 20.41
C GLY A 556 0.93 -5.36 19.82
N LEU A 557 1.88 -5.45 18.90
CA LEU A 557 2.37 -4.31 18.13
C LEU A 557 2.19 -4.56 16.63
N TRP A 558 1.64 -3.58 15.92
CA TRP A 558 1.26 -3.70 14.51
C TRP A 558 1.72 -2.49 13.70
N TYR A 559 2.09 -2.73 12.44
CA TYR A 559 2.35 -1.67 11.45
C TYR A 559 1.21 -1.56 10.45
N MET A 560 0.76 -0.32 10.23
CA MET A 560 -0.29 0.01 9.27
C MET A 560 0.12 1.20 8.40
N GLY A 561 0.09 1.00 7.07
CA GLY A 561 0.39 2.06 6.10
C GLY A 561 0.02 1.62 4.68
N GLY A 562 0.69 2.21 3.68
CA GLY A 562 0.43 1.93 2.26
C GLY A 562 -0.55 2.88 1.60
N GLY A 563 -0.88 2.59 0.34
CA GLY A 563 -1.89 3.33 -0.43
C GLY A 563 -3.30 3.19 0.16
N MET A 564 -4.25 4.06 -0.22
CA MET A 564 -5.57 4.09 0.41
C MET A 564 -6.36 2.78 0.25
N GLY A 565 -6.50 2.26 -0.97
CA GLY A 565 -7.16 0.97 -1.20
C GLY A 565 -6.43 -0.20 -0.53
N GLN A 566 -5.09 -0.17 -0.55
CA GLN A 566 -4.27 -1.17 0.14
C GLN A 566 -4.54 -1.15 1.66
N ALA A 567 -4.56 0.03 2.28
CA ALA A 567 -4.85 0.19 3.69
C ALA A 567 -6.29 -0.26 4.03
N ARG A 568 -7.26 0.03 3.16
CA ARG A 568 -8.65 -0.43 3.33
C ARG A 568 -8.78 -1.95 3.31
N PHE A 569 -8.07 -2.61 2.40
CA PHE A 569 -8.04 -4.06 2.32
C PHE A 569 -7.36 -4.69 3.54
N PHE A 570 -6.13 -4.28 3.86
CA PHE A 570 -5.32 -4.96 4.87
C PHE A 570 -5.68 -4.61 6.31
N ALA A 571 -6.34 -3.46 6.57
CA ALA A 571 -6.85 -3.14 7.90
C ALA A 571 -7.80 -4.21 8.45
N ARG A 572 -8.49 -4.93 7.57
CA ARG A 572 -9.39 -6.04 7.94
C ARG A 572 -8.64 -7.13 8.71
N PHE A 573 -7.43 -7.49 8.25
CA PHE A 573 -6.66 -8.57 8.84
C PHE A 573 -6.00 -8.15 10.14
N VAL A 574 -5.56 -6.89 10.25
CA VAL A 574 -5.07 -6.35 11.53
C VAL A 574 -6.17 -6.40 12.58
N ALA A 575 -7.38 -5.95 12.24
CA ALA A 575 -8.52 -5.98 13.16
C ALA A 575 -8.96 -7.41 13.53
N LEU A 576 -9.00 -8.34 12.57
CA LEU A 576 -9.33 -9.74 12.83
C LEU A 576 -8.27 -10.42 13.73
N GLN A 577 -6.98 -10.15 13.52
CA GLN A 577 -5.93 -10.69 14.38
C GLN A 577 -6.00 -10.12 15.80
N ILE A 578 -6.28 -8.82 15.95
CA ILE A 578 -6.54 -8.20 17.25
C ILE A 578 -7.73 -8.89 17.92
N LEU A 579 -8.86 -9.03 17.23
CA LEU A 579 -10.02 -9.73 17.78
C LEU A 579 -9.66 -11.16 18.22
N ALA A 580 -8.96 -11.93 17.40
CA ALA A 580 -8.53 -13.29 17.73
C ALA A 580 -7.71 -13.33 19.04
N HIS A 581 -6.78 -12.38 19.23
CA HIS A 581 -6.03 -12.23 20.48
C HIS A 581 -6.92 -11.88 21.67
N LEU A 582 -7.83 -10.92 21.52
CA LEU A 582 -8.75 -10.52 22.59
C LEU A 582 -9.65 -11.66 23.07
N LEU A 583 -9.96 -12.59 22.18
CA LEU A 583 -10.74 -13.80 22.46
C LEU A 583 -9.92 -14.93 23.10
N GLY A 584 -8.62 -14.72 23.33
CA GLY A 584 -7.72 -15.76 23.84
C GLY A 584 -7.42 -16.86 22.81
N ASN A 585 -7.73 -16.64 21.53
CA ASN A 585 -7.59 -17.61 20.45
C ASN A 585 -6.83 -16.98 19.26
N PRO A 586 -5.52 -16.66 19.41
CA PRO A 586 -4.69 -16.19 18.31
C PRO A 586 -4.83 -17.07 17.07
N LEU A 587 -4.76 -16.47 15.88
CA LEU A 587 -4.59 -17.25 14.66
C LEU A 587 -3.27 -18.04 14.74
N PRO A 588 -3.29 -19.37 14.56
CA PRO A 588 -2.07 -20.15 14.57
C PRO A 588 -1.18 -19.77 13.37
N VAL A 589 -0.03 -19.16 13.64
CA VAL A 589 0.92 -18.75 12.61
C VAL A 589 1.72 -19.96 12.13
N TYR A 590 1.58 -20.30 10.85
CA TYR A 590 2.43 -21.26 10.18
C TYR A 590 3.65 -20.54 9.62
N SER A 591 4.86 -20.91 10.07
CA SER A 591 6.13 -20.29 9.67
C SER A 591 7.06 -21.20 8.86
N LYS A 592 6.69 -22.49 8.68
CA LYS A 592 7.53 -23.44 7.95
C LYS A 592 7.35 -23.27 6.44
N THR A 593 8.40 -23.57 5.69
CA THR A 593 8.33 -23.89 4.25
C THR A 593 9.08 -25.21 4.11
N PRO A 594 8.42 -26.30 3.69
CA PRO A 594 9.11 -27.56 3.44
C PRO A 594 10.32 -27.32 2.54
N VAL A 595 11.51 -27.73 2.98
CA VAL A 595 12.70 -27.69 2.14
C VAL A 595 12.50 -28.77 1.08
N VAL A 596 12.46 -28.37 -0.19
CA VAL A 596 12.45 -29.34 -1.28
C VAL A 596 13.85 -29.94 -1.35
N GLU A 597 14.05 -31.09 -0.72
CA GLU A 597 15.25 -31.90 -0.97
C GLU A 597 15.24 -32.37 -2.43
N GLY A 598 16.23 -31.91 -3.20
CA GLY A 598 16.62 -32.44 -4.51
C GLY A 598 15.69 -32.12 -5.68
N GLY A 599 16.16 -31.22 -6.55
CA GLY A 599 15.85 -31.18 -7.98
C GLY A 599 17.16 -31.24 -8.76
#